data_AF-A0A858ZSP0-F1
#
_entry.id   AF-A0A858ZSP0-F1
#
_cell.length_a   1.000
_cell.length_b   1.000
_cell.length_c   1.000
_cell.angle_alpha   90.00
_cell.angle_beta   90.00
_cell.angle_gamma   90.00
#
_symmetry.space_group_name_H-M   'P 1'
#
loop_
_entity.id
_entity.type
_entity.pdbx_description
1 polymer ?
#
loop_
_entity_poly.entity_id
_entity_poly.type
_entity_poly.pdbx_seq_one_letter_code
_entity_poly.pdbx_strand_id
1 'polypeptide(L)'
;MLNKIEINRRIQESVVDYCHKLHAIYSKLLVVRVDLGYVKKFAHQCGLLDIKRDIKHMLDNRRGSRTLFEHLVGYVVKYEFTKEKGPHAHALFFYDGQKVCKDEHYGQKIGKYWIEKIAKGNGVFYSCNYDKDQYEQCGIGMIDHSDFVKRAVLEEKVIGYMLKAEQSINDIKQTGRERSITRGVPPRNRSCAGRPRR
;
A
#
# COMPACT_ATOMS: atom_id res chain seq x y z
N MET A 1 -21.40 19.83 -1.78
CA MET A 1 -20.32 18.96 -2.27
C MET A 1 -19.06 19.24 -1.46
N LEU A 2 -18.39 18.23 -0.91
CA LEU A 2 -17.11 18.44 -0.22
C LEU A 2 -16.03 18.78 -1.28
N ASN A 3 -15.21 19.79 -1.00
CA ASN A 3 -14.07 20.15 -1.86
C ASN A 3 -13.07 18.96 -1.92
N LYS A 4 -12.39 18.75 -3.06
CA LYS A 4 -11.36 17.71 -3.28
C LYS A 4 -10.30 17.70 -2.18
N ILE A 5 -9.93 18.88 -1.67
CA ILE A 5 -8.99 19.05 -0.56
C ILE A 5 -9.51 18.37 0.72
N GLU A 6 -10.78 18.61 1.06
CA GLU A 6 -11.42 18.07 2.26
C GLU A 6 -11.61 16.55 2.17
N ILE A 7 -11.92 16.03 0.97
CA ILE A 7 -12.00 14.59 0.73
C ILE A 7 -10.63 13.93 0.94
N ASN A 8 -9.57 14.52 0.38
CA ASN A 8 -8.21 14.01 0.53
C ASN A 8 -7.76 14.02 2.00
N ARG A 9 -8.11 15.08 2.75
CA ARG A 9 -7.83 15.17 4.19
C ARG A 9 -8.50 14.05 4.97
N ARG A 10 -9.80 13.83 4.79
CA ARG A 10 -10.54 12.74 5.47
C ARG A 10 -10.01 11.35 5.14
N ILE A 11 -9.63 11.14 3.89
CA ILE A 11 -9.00 9.91 3.44
C ILE A 11 -7.65 9.72 4.13
N GLN A 12 -6.82 10.77 4.18
CA GLN A 12 -5.53 10.74 4.86
C GLN A 12 -5.70 10.42 6.34
N GLU A 13 -6.61 11.10 7.04
CA GLU A 13 -6.96 10.81 8.43
C GLU A 13 -7.39 9.36 8.63
N SER A 14 -8.22 8.82 7.73
CA SER A 14 -8.63 7.41 7.82
C SER A 14 -7.49 6.42 7.62
N VAL A 15 -6.50 6.76 6.78
CA VAL A 15 -5.32 5.92 6.54
C VAL A 15 -4.32 6.05 7.70
N VAL A 16 -4.15 7.25 8.26
CA VAL A 16 -3.30 7.50 9.44
C VAL A 16 -3.86 6.79 10.67
N ASP A 17 -5.16 6.92 10.96
CA ASP A 17 -5.83 6.17 12.03
C ASP A 17 -5.67 4.65 11.85
N TYR A 18 -5.73 4.17 10.61
CA TYR A 18 -5.46 2.76 10.32
C TYR A 18 -4.02 2.36 10.68
N CYS A 19 -3.02 3.18 10.37
CA CYS A 19 -1.62 2.93 10.74
C CYS A 19 -1.41 2.98 12.26
N HIS A 20 -2.04 3.93 12.95
CA HIS A 20 -2.04 3.99 14.41
C HIS A 20 -2.59 2.71 15.04
N LYS A 21 -3.70 2.17 14.51
CA LYS A 21 -4.27 0.90 14.97
C LYS A 21 -3.33 -0.27 14.75
N LEU A 22 -2.57 -0.29 13.66
CA LEU A 22 -1.56 -1.31 13.44
C LEU A 22 -0.41 -1.18 14.45
N HIS A 23 0.13 0.03 14.68
CA HIS A 23 1.17 0.25 15.71
C HIS A 23 0.66 -0.02 17.14
N ALA A 24 -0.63 0.17 17.41
CA ALA A 24 -1.25 -0.19 18.68
C ALA A 24 -1.26 -1.71 18.91
N ILE A 25 -1.12 -2.54 17.88
CA ILE A 25 -1.15 -4.01 17.98
C ILE A 25 0.26 -4.61 17.80
N TYR A 26 1.06 -4.07 16.90
CA TYR A 26 2.39 -4.59 16.55
C TYR A 26 3.48 -3.64 17.02
N SER A 27 4.46 -4.16 17.76
CA SER A 27 5.60 -3.36 18.24
C SER A 27 6.55 -2.94 17.12
N LYS A 28 6.59 -3.71 16.02
CA LYS A 28 7.36 -3.41 14.82
C LYS A 28 6.52 -3.68 13.58
N LEU A 29 6.53 -2.74 12.65
CA LEU A 29 5.95 -2.92 11.32
C LEU A 29 7.06 -2.87 10.28
N LEU A 30 7.09 -3.86 9.39
CA LEU A 30 7.88 -3.79 8.17
C LEU A 30 6.98 -3.20 7.06
N VAL A 31 7.23 -1.95 6.71
CA VAL A 31 6.43 -1.20 5.72
C VAL A 31 7.07 -1.30 4.35
N VAL A 32 6.33 -1.90 3.41
CA VAL A 32 6.78 -2.13 2.04
C VAL A 32 5.90 -1.34 1.09
N ARG A 33 6.48 -0.41 0.33
CA ARG A 33 5.81 0.37 -0.70
C ARG A 33 6.20 -0.15 -2.09
N VAL A 34 5.19 -0.49 -2.87
CA VAL A 34 5.34 -0.87 -4.28
C VAL A 34 4.33 -0.14 -5.14
N ASP A 35 4.78 0.26 -6.32
CA ASP A 35 3.94 0.83 -7.35
C ASP A 35 3.75 -0.24 -8.41
N LEU A 36 2.50 -0.56 -8.72
CA LEU A 36 2.10 -1.67 -9.60
C LEU A 36 1.35 -1.11 -10.81
N GLY A 37 1.65 -1.63 -11.99
CA GLY A 37 0.96 -1.24 -13.21
C GLY A 37 1.17 -2.27 -14.32
N TYR A 38 0.90 -1.85 -15.54
CA TYR A 38 1.07 -2.70 -16.72
C TYR A 38 2.11 -2.13 -17.68
N VAL A 39 2.72 -3.00 -18.49
CA VAL A 39 3.56 -2.56 -19.61
C VAL A 39 2.74 -1.68 -20.56
N LYS A 40 3.34 -0.62 -21.12
CA LYS A 40 2.64 0.42 -21.91
C LYS A 40 1.67 -0.16 -22.95
N LYS A 41 2.11 -1.17 -23.73
CA LYS A 41 1.26 -1.81 -24.77
C LYS A 41 -0.06 -2.37 -24.22
N PHE A 42 -0.03 -2.92 -23.01
CA PHE A 42 -1.16 -3.56 -22.36
C PHE A 42 -1.96 -2.54 -21.55
N ALA A 43 -1.29 -1.58 -20.91
CA ALA A 43 -1.91 -0.55 -20.09
C ALA A 43 -2.99 0.26 -20.83
N HIS A 44 -2.78 0.56 -22.12
CA HIS A 44 -3.76 1.28 -22.94
C HIS A 44 -5.06 0.49 -23.21
N GLN A 45 -5.03 -0.83 -23.02
CA GLN A 45 -6.20 -1.71 -23.18
C GLN A 45 -6.92 -1.96 -21.86
N CYS A 46 -6.36 -1.51 -20.74
CA CYS A 46 -6.89 -1.75 -19.40
C CYS A 46 -7.64 -0.52 -18.87
N GLY A 47 -8.77 -0.78 -18.21
CA GLY A 47 -9.52 0.23 -17.46
C GLY A 47 -9.30 0.14 -15.95
N LEU A 48 -10.01 0.99 -15.22
CA LEU A 48 -10.00 1.00 -13.74
C LEU A 48 -10.43 -0.35 -13.15
N LEU A 49 -11.41 -1.00 -13.78
CA LEU A 49 -11.94 -2.28 -13.29
C LEU A 49 -10.91 -3.40 -13.41
N ASP A 50 -10.08 -3.39 -14.45
CA ASP A 50 -9.05 -4.41 -14.64
C ASP A 50 -8.03 -4.38 -13.52
N ILE A 51 -7.44 -3.20 -13.25
CA ILE A 51 -6.45 -3.10 -12.17
C ILE A 51 -7.06 -3.39 -10.81
N LYS A 52 -8.31 -2.98 -10.57
CA LYS A 52 -8.99 -3.28 -9.30
C LYS A 52 -9.26 -4.76 -9.14
N ARG A 53 -9.70 -5.44 -10.20
CA ARG A 53 -9.90 -6.89 -10.21
C ARG A 53 -8.58 -7.60 -9.94
N ASP A 54 -7.51 -7.18 -10.59
CA ASP A 54 -6.19 -7.82 -10.48
C ASP A 54 -5.57 -7.61 -9.10
N ILE A 55 -5.64 -6.38 -8.55
CA ILE A 55 -5.25 -6.12 -7.15
C ILE A 55 -6.11 -6.92 -6.19
N LYS A 56 -7.44 -6.99 -6.40
CA LYS A 56 -8.31 -7.82 -5.55
C LYS A 56 -7.89 -9.29 -5.60
N HIS A 57 -7.64 -9.83 -6.79
CA HIS A 57 -7.17 -11.20 -6.97
C HIS A 57 -5.84 -11.44 -6.25
N MET A 58 -4.89 -10.50 -6.32
CA MET A 58 -3.64 -10.55 -5.56
C MET A 58 -3.90 -10.60 -4.04
N LEU A 59 -4.79 -9.75 -3.54
CA LEU A 59 -5.13 -9.66 -2.12
C LEU A 59 -5.96 -10.87 -1.63
N ASP A 60 -6.77 -11.50 -2.49
CA ASP A 60 -7.52 -12.71 -2.13
C ASP A 60 -6.59 -13.93 -2.01
N ASN A 61 -5.52 -13.96 -2.82
CA ASN A 61 -4.50 -15.01 -2.77
C ASN A 61 -3.73 -15.07 -1.44
N ARG A 62 -3.88 -14.09 -0.55
CA ARG A 62 -3.32 -14.12 0.81
C ARG A 62 -3.71 -15.36 1.62
N ARG A 63 -4.89 -15.93 1.37
CA ARG A 63 -5.37 -17.12 2.07
C ARG A 63 -4.63 -18.40 1.63
N GLY A 64 -4.15 -18.44 0.37
CA GLY A 64 -3.51 -19.61 -0.23
C GLY A 64 -2.00 -19.51 -0.39
N SER A 65 -1.45 -18.29 -0.53
CA SER A 65 -0.02 -18.05 -0.75
C SER A 65 0.69 -17.68 0.55
N ARG A 66 1.10 -18.71 1.30
CA ARG A 66 1.80 -18.53 2.58
C ARG A 66 3.13 -17.81 2.40
N THR A 67 3.91 -18.10 1.36
CA THR A 67 5.29 -17.58 1.24
C THR A 67 5.42 -16.06 1.06
N LEU A 68 4.39 -15.40 0.52
CA LEU A 68 4.41 -13.95 0.27
C LEU A 68 3.63 -13.17 1.31
N PHE A 69 2.46 -13.68 1.69
CA PHE A 69 1.50 -12.94 2.51
C PHE A 69 1.42 -13.44 3.96
N GLU A 70 2.24 -14.42 4.32
CA GLU A 70 2.47 -14.77 5.71
C GLU A 70 3.00 -13.54 6.47
N HIS A 71 2.43 -13.33 7.65
CA HIS A 71 2.67 -12.16 8.50
C HIS A 71 2.29 -10.81 7.88
N LEU A 72 1.57 -10.77 6.75
CA LEU A 72 0.95 -9.52 6.30
C LEU A 72 -0.22 -9.16 7.24
N VAL A 73 -0.11 -8.01 7.91
CA VAL A 73 -1.06 -7.56 8.93
C VAL A 73 -1.94 -6.40 8.46
N GLY A 74 -1.55 -5.75 7.36
CA GLY A 74 -2.32 -4.65 6.81
C GLY A 74 -1.88 -4.25 5.41
N TYR A 75 -2.73 -3.46 4.76
CA TYR A 75 -2.40 -2.86 3.46
C TYR A 75 -3.24 -1.62 3.18
N VAL A 76 -2.72 -0.75 2.31
CA VAL A 76 -3.41 0.40 1.71
C VAL A 76 -3.06 0.41 0.22
N VAL A 77 -4.04 0.63 -0.64
CA VAL A 77 -3.86 0.74 -2.09
C VAL A 77 -4.58 2.00 -2.57
N LYS A 78 -3.85 2.87 -3.26
CA LYS A 78 -4.40 3.98 -4.05
C LYS A 78 -4.33 3.62 -5.53
N TYR A 79 -5.42 3.83 -6.25
CA TYR A 79 -5.51 3.68 -7.70
C TYR A 79 -5.40 5.04 -8.36
N GLU A 80 -4.69 5.09 -9.48
CA GLU A 80 -4.46 6.28 -10.28
C GLU A 80 -4.54 5.95 -11.77
N PHE A 81 -4.65 6.99 -12.58
CA PHE A 81 -4.64 6.89 -14.03
C PHE A 81 -3.87 8.06 -14.62
N THR A 82 -3.05 7.74 -15.63
CA THR A 82 -2.53 8.75 -16.56
C THR A 82 -2.65 8.21 -17.97
N LYS A 83 -2.76 9.11 -18.94
CA LYS A 83 -2.75 8.74 -20.36
C LYS A 83 -1.46 8.01 -20.75
N GLU A 84 -0.34 8.33 -20.10
CA GLU A 84 0.97 7.73 -20.39
C GLU A 84 1.15 6.34 -19.78
N LYS A 85 0.82 6.17 -18.49
CA LYS A 85 1.03 4.90 -17.76
C LYS A 85 -0.18 3.97 -17.78
N GLY A 86 -1.35 4.47 -18.20
CA GLY A 86 -2.61 3.79 -18.02
C GLY A 86 -3.00 3.66 -16.53
N PRO A 87 -3.89 2.72 -16.19
CA PRO A 87 -4.28 2.46 -14.80
C PRO A 87 -3.10 1.85 -14.02
N HIS A 88 -2.84 2.39 -12.83
CA HIS A 88 -1.78 1.90 -11.94
C HIS A 88 -2.19 2.06 -10.47
N ALA A 89 -1.46 1.42 -9.57
CA ALA A 89 -1.77 1.37 -8.15
C ALA A 89 -0.52 1.56 -7.28
N HIS A 90 -0.59 2.48 -6.33
CA HIS A 90 0.37 2.63 -5.24
C HIS A 90 -0.08 1.80 -4.05
N ALA A 91 0.73 0.85 -3.62
CA ALA A 91 0.40 -0.04 -2.52
C ALA A 91 1.41 0.06 -1.37
N LEU A 92 0.89 0.20 -0.15
CA LEU A 92 1.61 0.01 1.09
C LEU A 92 1.18 -1.30 1.72
N PHE A 93 2.14 -2.16 2.01
CA PHE A 93 1.97 -3.41 2.73
C PHE A 93 2.63 -3.30 4.10
N PHE A 94 1.93 -3.78 5.12
CA PHE A 94 2.40 -3.77 6.50
C PHE A 94 2.54 -5.22 6.95
N TYR A 95 3.74 -5.63 7.31
CA TYR A 95 4.01 -6.94 7.88
C TYR A 95 4.37 -6.83 9.37
N ASP A 96 4.15 -7.91 10.13
CA ASP A 96 4.64 -8.02 11.52
C ASP A 96 6.18 -8.06 11.52
N GLY A 97 6.79 -6.91 11.82
CA GLY A 97 8.24 -6.73 11.79
C GLY A 97 9.00 -7.51 12.87
N GLN A 98 8.29 -8.13 13.81
CA GLN A 98 8.93 -9.08 14.74
C GLN A 98 9.13 -10.46 14.12
N LYS A 99 8.37 -10.79 13.06
CA LYS A 99 8.43 -12.08 12.38
C LYS A 99 9.21 -12.01 11.08
N VAL A 100 9.22 -10.85 10.43
CA VAL A 100 9.85 -10.66 9.12
C VAL A 100 10.75 -9.43 9.09
N CYS A 101 11.72 -9.46 8.19
CA CYS A 101 12.66 -8.37 7.93
C CYS A 101 12.97 -8.29 6.43
N LYS A 102 13.90 -7.41 6.03
CA LYS A 102 14.34 -7.21 4.63
C LYS A 102 13.22 -6.74 3.72
N ASP A 103 12.78 -5.51 3.94
CA ASP A 103 11.72 -4.83 3.19
C ASP A 103 11.96 -4.81 1.67
N GLU A 104 13.20 -4.63 1.23
CA GLU A 104 13.59 -4.71 -0.19
C GLU A 104 13.24 -6.05 -0.83
N HIS A 105 13.55 -7.15 -0.12
CA HIS A 105 13.25 -8.50 -0.58
C HIS A 105 11.74 -8.72 -0.70
N TYR A 106 10.96 -8.21 0.24
CA TYR A 106 9.50 -8.26 0.16
C TYR A 106 8.97 -7.43 -1.01
N GLY A 107 9.50 -6.22 -1.23
CA GLY A 107 9.13 -5.39 -2.38
C GLY A 107 9.36 -6.10 -3.71
N GLN A 108 10.53 -6.74 -3.87
CA GLN A 108 10.87 -7.54 -5.04
C GLN A 108 9.97 -8.77 -5.20
N LYS A 109 9.68 -9.50 -4.11
CA LYS A 109 8.77 -10.65 -4.15
C LYS A 109 7.35 -10.26 -4.56
N ILE A 110 6.82 -9.15 -4.04
CA ILE A 110 5.49 -8.64 -4.41
C ILE A 110 5.46 -8.26 -5.90
N GLY A 111 6.49 -7.55 -6.36
CA GLY A 111 6.64 -7.17 -7.76
C GLY A 111 6.68 -8.35 -8.72
N LYS A 112 7.51 -9.37 -8.41
CA LYS A 112 7.55 -10.62 -9.19
C LYS A 112 6.21 -11.35 -9.18
N TYR A 113 5.55 -11.42 -8.03
CA TYR A 113 4.22 -12.03 -7.94
C TYR A 113 3.18 -11.30 -8.80
N TRP A 114 3.22 -9.97 -8.78
CA TRP A 114 2.37 -9.14 -9.65
C TRP A 114 2.59 -9.48 -11.13
N ILE A 115 3.84 -9.49 -11.58
CA ILE A 115 4.17 -9.80 -12.98
C ILE A 115 3.73 -11.22 -13.33
N GLU A 116 4.17 -12.22 -12.58
CA GLU A 116 4.07 -13.63 -12.97
C GLU A 116 2.68 -14.22 -12.74
N LYS A 117 2.04 -13.88 -11.61
CA LYS A 117 0.81 -14.56 -11.16
C LYS A 117 -0.46 -13.74 -11.38
N ILE A 118 -0.34 -12.41 -11.45
CA ILE A 118 -1.50 -11.53 -11.55
C ILE A 118 -1.64 -10.96 -12.95
N ALA A 119 -0.64 -10.21 -13.41
CA ALA A 119 -0.64 -9.57 -14.72
C ALA A 119 -0.17 -10.48 -15.87
N LYS A 120 0.17 -11.75 -15.57
CA LYS A 120 0.52 -12.79 -16.55
C LYS A 120 1.59 -12.34 -17.56
N GLY A 121 2.67 -11.75 -17.05
CA GLY A 121 3.78 -11.22 -17.85
C GLY A 121 3.58 -9.81 -18.39
N ASN A 122 2.37 -9.23 -18.28
CA ASN A 122 2.09 -7.84 -18.73
C ASN A 122 2.20 -6.81 -17.61
N GLY A 123 2.71 -7.20 -16.45
CA GLY A 123 2.88 -6.31 -15.30
C GLY A 123 4.19 -5.55 -15.35
N VAL A 124 4.23 -4.40 -14.70
CA VAL A 124 5.45 -3.70 -14.28
C VAL A 124 5.30 -3.32 -12.81
N PHE A 125 6.43 -3.18 -12.12
CA PHE A 125 6.43 -2.65 -10.77
C PHE A 125 7.65 -1.77 -10.51
N TYR A 126 7.54 -0.95 -9.48
CA TYR A 126 8.65 -0.25 -8.85
C TYR A 126 8.60 -0.49 -7.34
N SER A 127 9.72 -0.90 -6.75
CA SER A 127 9.81 -1.06 -5.29
C SER A 127 10.51 0.14 -4.69
N CYS A 128 9.76 0.99 -3.98
CA CYS A 128 10.34 2.16 -3.32
C CYS A 128 11.32 1.77 -2.21
N ASN A 129 11.19 0.57 -1.65
CA ASN A 129 12.13 0.07 -0.64
C ASN A 129 13.52 -0.20 -1.20
N TYR A 130 13.65 -0.49 -2.50
CA TYR A 130 14.95 -0.73 -3.15
C TYR A 130 15.83 0.52 -3.14
N ASP A 131 15.23 1.68 -3.38
CA ASP A 131 15.92 2.98 -3.43
C ASP A 131 15.69 3.81 -2.15
N LYS A 132 15.35 3.17 -1.03
CA LYS A 132 14.92 3.88 0.18
C LYS A 132 16.00 4.77 0.81
N ASP A 133 17.26 4.46 0.54
CA ASP A 133 18.41 5.23 1.04
C ASP A 133 18.57 6.58 0.32
N GLN A 134 17.84 6.79 -0.79
CA GLN A 134 17.77 8.07 -1.48
C GLN A 134 16.77 9.04 -0.82
N TYR A 135 15.94 8.57 0.11
CA TYR A 135 15.00 9.43 0.83
C TYR A 135 15.71 10.12 1.99
N GLU A 136 15.80 11.45 1.95
CA GLU A 136 16.30 12.28 3.06
C GLU A 136 15.57 11.95 4.38
N GLN A 137 14.25 11.72 4.30
CA GLN A 137 13.44 11.22 5.39
C GLN A 137 12.73 9.94 4.95
N CYS A 138 13.24 8.78 5.38
CA CYS A 138 12.70 7.48 5.00
C CYS A 138 11.60 6.99 5.96
N GLY A 139 10.34 7.06 5.51
CA GLY A 139 9.16 6.57 6.25
C GLY A 139 8.72 5.15 5.90
N ILE A 140 9.58 4.35 5.27
CA ILE A 140 9.32 2.95 4.91
C ILE A 140 10.40 2.03 5.51
N GLY A 141 10.23 0.72 5.34
CA GLY A 141 11.10 -0.28 5.95
C GLY A 141 10.69 -0.61 7.38
N MET A 142 11.65 -1.00 8.22
CA MET A 142 11.35 -1.35 9.62
C MET A 142 11.03 -0.09 10.43
N ILE A 143 9.88 -0.09 11.10
CA ILE A 143 9.41 1.00 11.97
C ILE A 143 9.01 0.41 13.33
N ASP A 144 9.71 0.84 14.38
CA ASP A 144 9.34 0.51 15.75
C ASP A 144 8.19 1.41 16.23
N HIS A 145 7.29 0.88 17.05
CA HIS A 145 6.19 1.64 17.63
C HIS A 145 6.65 2.86 18.44
N SER A 146 7.85 2.81 19.04
CA SER A 146 8.43 3.94 19.78
C SER A 146 9.19 4.92 18.88
N ASP A 147 9.38 4.61 17.60
CA ASP A 147 10.02 5.51 16.64
C ASP A 147 9.01 6.52 16.10
N PHE A 148 8.67 7.50 16.95
CA PHE A 148 7.69 8.53 16.63
C PHE A 148 8.10 9.38 15.42
N VAL A 149 9.40 9.58 15.21
CA VAL A 149 9.92 10.35 14.08
C VAL A 149 9.64 9.60 12.77
N LYS A 150 10.01 8.33 12.68
CA LYS A 150 9.78 7.54 11.46
C LYS A 150 8.30 7.30 11.18
N ARG A 151 7.48 7.18 12.24
CA ARG A 151 6.02 7.12 12.13
C ARG A 151 5.43 8.42 11.56
N ALA A 152 5.86 9.58 12.04
CA ALA A 152 5.44 10.87 11.47
C ALA A 152 5.86 10.98 9.99
N VAL A 153 7.06 10.54 9.62
CA VAL A 153 7.51 10.53 8.22
C VAL A 153 6.65 9.58 7.35
N LEU A 154 6.26 8.41 7.85
CA LEU A 154 5.31 7.51 7.16
C LEU A 154 3.98 8.23 6.91
N GLU A 155 3.44 8.93 7.90
CA GLU A 155 2.14 9.59 7.84
C GLU A 155 2.13 10.83 6.94
N GLU A 156 3.12 11.71 7.11
CA GLU A 156 3.17 13.00 6.44
C GLU A 156 3.77 12.94 5.04
N LYS A 157 4.85 12.17 4.89
CA LYS A 157 5.59 12.08 3.63
C LYS A 157 5.07 10.91 2.82
N VAL A 158 5.14 9.68 3.33
CA VAL A 158 4.80 8.51 2.50
C VAL A 158 3.31 8.49 2.16
N ILE A 159 2.44 8.52 3.17
CA ILE A 159 0.98 8.54 2.98
C ILE A 159 0.55 9.88 2.41
N GLY A 160 1.02 11.00 2.96
CA GLY A 160 0.68 12.33 2.46
C GLY A 160 0.99 12.53 0.97
N TYR A 161 2.19 12.18 0.50
CA TYR A 161 2.52 12.28 -0.94
C TYR A 161 1.75 11.27 -1.78
N MET A 162 1.64 10.02 -1.32
CA MET A 162 0.85 9.01 -2.02
C MET A 162 -0.59 9.50 -2.23
N LEU A 163 -1.21 10.14 -1.24
CA LEU A 163 -2.59 10.63 -1.33
C LEU A 163 -2.73 11.98 -2.05
N LYS A 164 -1.74 12.87 -1.95
CA LYS A 164 -1.72 14.16 -2.63
C LYS A 164 -1.48 14.09 -4.14
N ALA A 165 -0.90 12.99 -4.63
CA ALA A 165 -0.60 12.85 -6.05
C ALA A 165 -1.81 13.28 -6.91
N GLU A 166 -1.54 14.21 -7.82
CA GLU A 166 -2.53 14.98 -8.59
C GLU A 166 -3.39 14.08 -9.49
N GLN A 167 -2.83 12.91 -9.80
CA GLN A 167 -3.42 11.87 -10.62
C GLN A 167 -4.60 11.24 -9.89
N SER A 168 -5.69 11.07 -10.63
CA SER A 168 -6.95 10.58 -10.09
C SER A 168 -7.56 9.55 -11.03
N ILE A 169 -8.48 8.76 -10.51
CA ILE A 169 -9.24 7.80 -11.32
C ILE A 169 -10.44 8.45 -12.02
N ASN A 170 -10.68 9.76 -11.84
CA ASN A 170 -11.93 10.40 -12.27
C ASN A 170 -12.18 10.23 -13.77
N ASP A 171 -11.13 10.32 -14.59
CA ASP A 171 -11.20 10.20 -16.05
C ASP A 171 -11.60 8.79 -16.52
N ILE A 172 -11.49 7.79 -15.64
CA ILE A 172 -11.75 6.38 -15.96
C ILE A 172 -12.80 5.73 -15.04
N LYS A 173 -13.56 6.54 -14.29
CA LYS A 173 -14.71 6.04 -13.52
C LYS A 173 -15.84 5.68 -14.48
N GLN A 174 -16.48 4.55 -14.24
CA GLN A 174 -17.63 4.11 -15.04
C GLN A 174 -18.94 4.54 -14.38
N THR A 175 -19.05 4.40 -13.06
CA THR A 175 -20.28 4.63 -12.30
C THR A 175 -20.21 5.86 -11.39
N GLY A 176 -19.02 6.45 -11.22
CA GLY A 176 -18.75 7.55 -10.29
C GLY A 176 -18.53 7.10 -8.84
N ARG A 177 -18.96 5.88 -8.49
CA ARG A 177 -18.92 5.30 -7.13
C ARG A 177 -17.60 4.58 -6.81
N GLU A 178 -16.75 4.41 -7.82
CA GLU A 178 -15.47 3.75 -7.66
C GLU A 178 -14.57 4.54 -6.70
N ARG A 179 -14.12 3.87 -5.63
CA ARG A 179 -13.18 4.46 -4.66
C ARG A 179 -11.77 4.52 -5.22
N SER A 180 -11.08 5.64 -5.03
CA SER A 180 -9.66 5.77 -5.40
C SER A 180 -8.76 5.00 -4.46
N ILE A 181 -9.21 4.70 -3.23
CA ILE A 181 -8.40 4.04 -2.19
C ILE A 181 -9.14 2.88 -1.58
N THR A 182 -8.39 1.83 -1.25
CA THR A 182 -8.83 0.65 -0.51
C THR A 182 -7.80 0.35 0.57
N ARG A 183 -8.25 -0.05 1.76
CA ARG A 183 -7.36 -0.48 2.84
C ARG A 183 -7.91 -1.74 3.52
N GLY A 184 -7.04 -2.45 4.21
CA GLY A 184 -7.42 -3.58 5.04
C GLY A 184 -8.31 -3.17 6.22
N VAL A 185 -8.88 -4.19 6.86
CA VAL A 185 -9.54 -4.05 8.16
C VAL A 185 -8.48 -4.26 9.23
N PRO A 186 -8.33 -3.37 10.23
CA PRO A 186 -7.35 -3.56 11.28
C PRO A 186 -7.69 -4.83 12.07
N PRO A 187 -6.68 -5.62 12.49
CA PRO A 187 -6.93 -6.76 13.35
C PRO A 187 -7.60 -6.31 14.66
N ARG A 188 -8.43 -7.17 15.25
CA ARG A 188 -9.01 -6.88 16.57
C ARG A 188 -7.89 -6.85 17.61
N ASN A 189 -7.97 -5.90 18.55
CA ASN A 189 -7.09 -5.90 19.71
C ASN A 189 -7.19 -7.27 20.40
N ARG A 190 -6.07 -7.97 20.50
CA ARG A 190 -5.97 -9.14 21.37
C ARG A 190 -5.94 -8.62 22.82
N SER A 191 -6.40 -9.44 23.77
CA SER A 191 -6.45 -9.08 25.19
C SER A 191 -5.12 -8.47 25.67
N CYS A 192 -5.16 -7.62 26.70
CA CYS A 192 -3.99 -6.97 27.32
C CYS A 192 -2.99 -7.94 27.99
N ALA A 193 -3.01 -9.23 27.63
CA ALA A 193 -2.08 -10.23 28.11
C ALA A 193 -0.71 -9.99 27.47
N GLY A 194 0.15 -9.24 28.16
CA GLY A 194 1.51 -8.95 27.74
C GLY A 194 2.16 -7.87 28.59
N ARG A 195 3.49 -7.76 28.51
CA ARG A 195 4.26 -6.71 29.19
C ARG A 195 3.76 -5.33 28.71
N PRO A 196 3.48 -4.38 29.62
CA PRO A 196 3.14 -3.01 29.25
C PRO A 196 4.21 -2.42 28.34
N ARG A 197 3.77 -1.75 27.27
CA ARG A 197 4.68 -1.04 26.37
C ARG A 197 5.20 0.20 27.11
N ARG A 198 6.51 0.43 27.05
CA ARG A 198 7.20 1.59 27.63
C ARG A 198 7.59 2.54 26.51
#